data_AF-A0A7Z9QJR0-F1
#
_entry.id   AF-A0A7Z9QJR0-F1
#
_cell.length_a   1.000
_cell.length_b   1.000
_cell.length_c   1.000
_cell.angle_alpha   90.00
_cell.angle_beta   90.00
_cell.angle_gamma   90.00
#
_symmetry.space_group_name_H-M   'P 1'
#
loop_
_entity.id
_entity.type
_entity.pdbx_description
1 polymer ?
#
loop_
_entity_poly.entity_id
_entity_poly.type
_entity_poly.pdbx_seq_one_letter_code
_entity_poly.pdbx_strand_id
1 'polypeptide(L)'
;MLTVNNPRTFDWAGMSLSDCCEGNAADTYFTLKLFNLIEEKIKELGMEKVVSQLVMPSLSTFSKMEYEGMQVSESKLKEVGRHLAHANIEEEDKLYTFKEVNTSSNLSSNNDLIEILYTNEDGFQLYPPDRTTNGAPSVSAPTLKLLLKQIEEELDSRG
;
A
#
# COMPACT_ATOMS: atom_id res chain seq x y z
N MET A 1 -12.02 7.62 -23.22
CA MET A 1 -13.17 7.27 -24.06
C MET A 1 -14.17 6.46 -23.29
N LEU A 2 -15.30 7.09 -22.99
CA LEU A 2 -16.43 6.53 -22.24
C LEU A 2 -17.10 5.32 -22.94
N THR A 3 -16.65 4.97 -24.15
CA THR A 3 -17.18 3.89 -24.99
C THR A 3 -16.39 2.57 -24.91
N VAL A 4 -15.28 2.52 -24.16
CA VAL A 4 -14.44 1.31 -24.06
C VAL A 4 -14.84 0.43 -22.88
N ASN A 5 -15.28 -0.80 -23.18
CA ASN A 5 -15.73 -1.77 -22.17
C ASN A 5 -14.58 -2.49 -21.43
N ASN A 6 -13.42 -2.71 -22.07
CA ASN A 6 -12.24 -3.32 -21.43
C ASN A 6 -10.92 -2.72 -21.95
N PRO A 7 -10.29 -1.79 -21.19
CA PRO A 7 -9.13 -1.05 -21.66
C PRO A 7 -7.84 -1.89 -21.80
N ARG A 8 -7.76 -3.10 -21.22
CA ARG A 8 -6.56 -3.95 -21.28
C ARG A 8 -6.38 -4.70 -22.60
N THR A 9 -7.47 -4.93 -23.33
CA THR A 9 -7.47 -5.72 -24.58
C THR A 9 -7.90 -4.88 -25.78
N PHE A 10 -8.06 -3.57 -25.59
CA PHE A 10 -8.65 -2.70 -26.58
C PHE A 10 -7.57 -2.11 -27.49
N ASP A 11 -7.69 -2.37 -28.79
CA ASP A 11 -6.79 -1.82 -29.80
C ASP A 11 -7.24 -0.40 -30.21
N TRP A 12 -6.55 0.59 -29.66
CA TRP A 12 -6.79 2.00 -29.95
C TRP A 12 -6.37 2.40 -31.36
N ALA A 13 -5.35 1.74 -31.92
CA ALA A 13 -4.81 2.09 -33.23
C ALA A 13 -5.67 1.51 -34.38
N GLY A 14 -6.30 0.35 -34.14
CA GLY A 14 -7.20 -0.31 -35.08
C GLY A 14 -8.66 0.14 -35.04
N MET A 15 -9.03 1.11 -34.21
CA MET A 15 -10.41 1.59 -34.08
C MET A 15 -10.89 2.27 -35.38
N SER A 16 -12.16 2.07 -35.74
CA SER A 16 -12.76 2.78 -36.88
C SER A 16 -12.81 4.29 -36.62
N LEU A 17 -12.62 5.10 -37.67
CA LEU A 17 -12.69 6.56 -37.54
C LEU A 17 -14.06 7.04 -37.02
N SER A 18 -15.14 6.32 -37.36
CA SER A 18 -16.49 6.65 -36.90
C SER A 18 -16.61 6.51 -35.38
N ASP A 19 -16.11 5.41 -34.83
CA ASP A 19 -16.14 5.15 -33.38
C ASP A 19 -15.22 6.12 -32.63
N CYS A 20 -14.05 6.44 -33.21
CA CYS A 20 -13.16 7.48 -32.71
C CYS A 20 -13.86 8.84 -32.62
N CYS A 21 -14.59 9.22 -33.67
CA CYS A 21 -15.34 10.48 -33.73
C CYS A 21 -16.45 10.50 -32.68
N GLU A 22 -17.25 9.45 -32.57
CA GLU A 22 -18.35 9.38 -31.61
C GLU A 22 -17.84 9.39 -30.16
N GLY A 23 -16.82 8.60 -29.86
CA GLY A 23 -16.22 8.55 -28.52
C GLY A 23 -15.56 9.86 -28.10
N ASN A 24 -14.83 10.53 -29.00
CA ASN A 24 -14.22 11.83 -28.70
C ASN A 24 -15.28 12.94 -28.57
N ALA A 25 -16.33 12.88 -29.38
CA ALA A 25 -17.46 13.80 -29.26
C ALA A 25 -18.19 13.60 -27.92
N ALA A 26 -18.41 12.35 -27.51
CA ALA A 26 -19.01 12.03 -26.22
C ALA A 26 -18.14 12.52 -25.06
N ASP A 27 -16.82 12.22 -25.06
CA ASP A 27 -15.89 12.68 -24.03
C ASP A 27 -15.93 14.23 -23.92
N THR A 28 -15.86 14.94 -25.05
CA THR A 28 -15.90 16.42 -25.07
C THR A 28 -17.24 16.97 -24.56
N TYR A 29 -18.36 16.42 -25.04
CA TYR A 29 -19.70 16.86 -24.67
C TYR A 29 -19.99 16.64 -23.19
N PHE A 30 -19.68 15.45 -22.66
CA PHE A 30 -19.91 15.14 -21.26
C PHE A 30 -18.95 15.88 -20.34
N THR A 31 -17.68 16.09 -20.72
CA THR A 31 -16.75 16.92 -19.94
C THR A 31 -17.28 18.34 -19.77
N LEU A 32 -17.79 18.97 -20.85
CA LEU A 32 -18.37 20.32 -20.75
C LEU A 32 -19.64 20.33 -19.88
N LYS A 33 -20.52 19.34 -20.05
CA LYS A 33 -21.74 19.23 -19.26
C LYS A 33 -21.44 19.05 -17.76
N LEU A 34 -20.44 18.23 -17.44
CA LEU A 34 -19.98 18.03 -16.06
C LEU A 34 -19.32 19.27 -15.50
N PHE A 35 -18.50 19.96 -16.30
CA PHE A 35 -17.88 21.22 -15.89
C PHE A 35 -18.95 22.23 -15.44
N ASN A 36 -19.97 22.48 -16.26
CA ASN A 36 -21.04 23.42 -15.93
C ASN A 36 -21.78 23.03 -14.64
N LEU A 37 -22.04 21.74 -14.42
CA LEU A 37 -22.70 21.26 -13.21
C LEU A 37 -21.82 21.37 -11.94
N ILE A 38 -20.52 21.11 -12.08
CA ILE A 38 -19.58 21.07 -10.96
C ILE A 38 -19.11 22.47 -10.59
N GLU A 39 -19.01 23.38 -11.54
CA GLU A 39 -18.58 24.77 -11.30
C GLU A 39 -19.50 25.47 -10.29
N GLU A 40 -20.82 25.30 -10.42
CA GLU A 40 -21.80 25.84 -9.47
C GLU A 40 -21.57 25.29 -8.05
N LYS A 41 -21.35 23.98 -7.92
CA LYS A 41 -21.09 23.34 -6.62
C LYS A 41 -19.77 23.80 -6.00
N ILE A 42 -18.73 24.01 -6.81
CA ILE A 42 -17.44 24.52 -6.34
C ILE A 42 -17.62 25.94 -5.77
N LYS A 43 -18.45 26.77 -6.41
CA LYS A 43 -18.79 28.12 -5.94
C LYS A 43 -19.60 28.06 -4.64
N GLU A 44 -20.62 27.20 -4.55
CA GLU A 44 -21.42 26.99 -3.34
C GLU A 44 -20.56 26.59 -2.12
N LEU A 45 -19.54 25.77 -2.34
CA LEU A 45 -18.59 25.33 -1.30
C LEU A 45 -17.48 26.37 -1.02
N GLY A 46 -17.45 27.50 -1.72
CA GLY A 46 -16.44 28.54 -1.55
C GLY A 46 -15.03 28.15 -1.99
N MET A 47 -14.88 27.09 -2.79
CA MET A 47 -13.59 26.51 -3.17
C MET A 47 -12.99 27.08 -4.48
N GLU A 48 -13.68 28.04 -5.10
CA GLU A 48 -13.30 28.60 -6.40
C GLU A 48 -11.84 29.07 -6.46
N LYS A 49 -11.36 29.75 -5.41
CA LYS A 49 -9.96 30.23 -5.34
C LYS A 49 -8.95 29.09 -5.24
N VAL A 50 -9.26 28.03 -4.49
CA VAL A 50 -8.37 26.86 -4.37
C VAL A 50 -8.25 26.16 -5.73
N VAL A 51 -9.37 25.95 -6.41
CA VAL A 51 -9.35 25.29 -7.72
C VAL A 51 -8.63 26.15 -8.75
N SER A 52 -9.00 27.43 -8.88
CA SER A 52 -8.48 28.32 -9.93
C SER A 52 -7.04 28.78 -9.68
N GLN A 53 -6.64 29.04 -8.43
CA GLN A 53 -5.34 29.64 -8.12
C GLN A 53 -4.29 28.61 -7.67
N LEU A 54 -4.71 27.44 -7.18
CA LEU A 54 -3.79 26.40 -6.74
C LEU A 54 -3.84 25.17 -7.66
N VAL A 55 -5.00 24.53 -7.81
CA VAL A 55 -5.10 23.23 -8.51
C VAL A 55 -4.81 23.37 -10.01
N MET A 56 -5.53 24.25 -10.70
CA MET A 56 -5.41 24.39 -12.15
C MET A 56 -3.99 24.81 -12.61
N PRO A 57 -3.31 25.77 -11.96
CA PRO A 57 -1.93 26.10 -12.32
C PRO A 57 -0.94 24.95 -12.04
N SER A 58 -1.16 24.18 -10.97
CA SER A 58 -0.29 23.07 -10.56
C SER A 58 -0.27 21.92 -11.56
N LEU A 59 -1.33 21.74 -12.37
CA LEU A 59 -1.40 20.72 -13.42
C LEU A 59 -0.20 20.80 -14.38
N SER A 60 0.21 22.01 -14.76
CA SER A 60 1.35 22.20 -15.66
C SER A 60 2.68 21.77 -15.03
N THR A 61 2.82 22.00 -13.72
CA THR A 61 4.00 21.58 -12.96
C THR A 61 4.04 20.06 -12.81
N PHE A 62 2.91 19.43 -12.45
CA PHE A 62 2.83 17.97 -12.34
C PHE A 62 3.08 17.27 -13.67
N SER A 63 2.50 17.77 -14.77
CA SER A 63 2.75 17.22 -16.10
C SER A 63 4.24 17.29 -16.48
N LYS A 64 4.93 18.39 -16.14
CA LYS A 64 6.39 18.49 -16.34
C LYS A 64 7.16 17.50 -15.46
N MET A 65 6.79 17.39 -14.18
CA MET A 65 7.44 16.44 -13.27
C MET A 65 7.28 15.00 -13.74
N GLU A 66 6.09 14.63 -14.23
CA GLU A 66 5.83 13.30 -14.79
C GLU A 66 6.62 13.03 -16.07
N TYR A 67 6.73 14.03 -16.95
CA TYR A 67 7.48 13.91 -18.19
C TYR A 67 9.00 13.77 -17.97
N GLU A 68 9.56 14.61 -17.09
CA GLU A 68 10.99 14.58 -16.75
C GLU A 68 11.35 13.32 -15.97
N GLY A 69 10.45 12.85 -15.11
CA GLY A 69 10.64 11.66 -14.30
C GLY A 69 11.81 11.79 -13.32
N MET A 70 12.39 10.65 -12.96
CA MET A 70 13.55 10.58 -12.07
C MET A 70 14.50 9.50 -12.51
N GLN A 71 15.79 9.83 -12.62
CA GLN A 71 16.82 8.86 -12.96
C GLN A 71 17.15 8.00 -11.74
N VAL A 72 16.94 6.69 -11.86
CA VAL A 72 17.21 5.71 -10.79
C VAL A 72 18.20 4.67 -11.29
N SER A 73 19.19 4.34 -10.46
CA SER A 73 20.18 3.31 -10.78
C SER A 73 19.58 1.92 -10.52
N GLU A 74 19.22 1.22 -11.59
CA GLU A 74 18.73 -0.16 -11.51
C GLU A 74 19.75 -1.13 -10.90
N SER A 75 21.05 -0.94 -11.18
CA SER A 75 22.11 -1.79 -10.66
C SER A 75 22.20 -1.71 -9.14
N LYS A 76 22.17 -0.49 -8.59
CA LYS A 76 22.13 -0.26 -7.14
C LYS A 76 20.84 -0.81 -6.52
N LEU A 77 19.68 -0.61 -7.15
CA LEU A 77 18.43 -1.19 -6.65
C LEU A 77 18.47 -2.73 -6.61
N LYS A 78 19.03 -3.37 -7.63
CA LYS A 78 19.21 -4.84 -7.65
C LYS A 78 20.21 -5.32 -6.59
N GLU A 79 21.26 -4.55 -6.32
CA GLU A 79 22.20 -4.84 -5.25
C GLU A 79 21.54 -4.75 -3.88
N VAL A 80 20.84 -3.64 -3.60
CA VAL A 80 20.08 -3.46 -2.35
C VAL A 80 19.04 -4.56 -2.19
N GLY A 81 18.31 -4.91 -3.25
CA GLY A 81 17.34 -6.00 -3.23
C GLY A 81 17.97 -7.35 -2.86
N ARG A 82 19.17 -7.65 -3.36
CA ARG A 82 19.91 -8.86 -2.99
C ARG A 82 20.36 -8.83 -1.52
N HIS A 83 20.86 -7.71 -1.03
CA HIS A 83 21.28 -7.57 0.36
C HIS A 83 20.09 -7.74 1.33
N LEU A 84 18.94 -7.13 1.02
CA LEU A 84 17.73 -7.28 1.82
C LEU A 84 17.19 -8.71 1.79
N ALA A 85 17.21 -9.36 0.63
CA ALA A 85 16.78 -10.77 0.54
C ALA A 85 17.68 -11.68 1.39
N HIS A 86 19.00 -11.50 1.34
CA HIS A 86 19.93 -12.26 2.16
C HIS A 86 19.73 -11.98 3.65
N ALA A 87 19.60 -10.71 4.04
CA ALA A 87 19.35 -10.34 5.44
C ALA A 87 18.04 -10.93 5.98
N ASN A 88 16.97 -10.93 5.17
CA ASN A 88 15.71 -11.54 5.56
C ASN A 88 15.84 -13.05 5.78
N ILE A 89 16.53 -13.77 4.88
CA ILE A 89 16.78 -15.21 5.04
C ILE A 89 17.60 -15.48 6.30
N GLU A 90 18.64 -14.69 6.56
CA GLU A 90 19.48 -14.86 7.74
C GLU A 90 18.71 -14.63 9.05
N GLU A 91 17.85 -13.62 9.10
CA GLU A 91 16.97 -13.39 10.26
C GLU A 91 15.90 -14.48 10.40
N GLU A 92 15.36 -14.99 9.29
CA GLU A 92 14.42 -16.11 9.29
C GLU A 92 15.08 -17.39 9.85
N ASP A 93 16.28 -17.72 9.38
CA ASP A 93 17.07 -18.86 9.85
C ASP A 93 17.39 -18.74 11.34
N LYS A 94 17.72 -17.54 11.83
CA LYS A 94 17.92 -17.27 13.27
C LYS A 94 16.66 -17.56 14.07
N LEU A 95 15.48 -17.18 13.57
CA LEU A 95 14.21 -17.44 14.25
C LEU A 95 13.91 -18.94 14.34
N TYR A 96 14.23 -19.73 13.31
CA TYR A 96 14.09 -21.20 13.36
C TYR A 96 15.09 -21.91 14.29
N THR A 97 16.08 -21.21 14.85
CA THR A 97 16.96 -21.81 15.87
C THR A 97 16.28 -21.98 17.23
N PHE A 98 15.20 -21.24 17.48
CA PHE A 98 14.41 -21.36 18.71
C PHE A 98 13.51 -22.60 18.62
N LYS A 99 13.44 -23.37 19.71
CA LYS A 99 12.68 -24.63 19.74
C LYS A 99 11.18 -24.40 19.60
N GLU A 100 10.75 -23.21 20.02
CA GLU A 100 9.39 -22.72 20.02
C GLU A 100 8.90 -22.35 18.61
N VAL A 101 9.81 -22.26 17.63
CA VAL A 101 9.51 -21.88 16.24
C VAL A 101 9.70 -23.09 15.34
N ASN A 102 8.61 -23.57 14.71
CA ASN A 102 8.67 -24.68 13.77
C ASN A 102 9.09 -24.21 12.37
N THR A 103 10.01 -24.93 11.74
CA THR A 103 10.45 -24.73 10.34
C THR A 103 9.34 -24.80 9.28
N SER A 104 8.17 -25.36 9.59
CA SER A 104 7.01 -25.36 8.69
C SER A 104 6.15 -24.11 8.78
N SER A 105 6.35 -23.26 9.81
CA SER A 105 5.55 -22.07 10.04
C SER A 105 5.99 -20.92 9.15
N ASN A 106 5.05 -20.19 8.57
CA ASN A 106 5.34 -19.02 7.76
C ASN A 106 5.45 -17.76 8.64
N LEU A 107 6.66 -17.27 8.86
CA LEU A 107 6.92 -16.08 9.69
C LEU A 107 6.35 -14.77 9.11
N SER A 108 5.92 -14.76 7.84
CA SER A 108 5.19 -13.64 7.24
C SER A 108 3.66 -13.74 7.41
N SER A 109 3.15 -14.86 7.95
CA SER A 109 1.73 -15.08 8.21
C SER A 109 1.37 -14.60 9.61
N ASN A 110 0.39 -13.69 9.69
CA ASN A 110 -0.10 -13.23 10.99
C ASN A 110 -0.70 -14.36 11.83
N ASN A 111 -1.30 -15.37 11.20
CA ASN A 111 -1.90 -16.49 11.93
C ASN A 111 -0.82 -17.36 12.58
N ASP A 112 0.22 -17.71 11.83
CA ASP A 112 1.33 -18.52 12.30
C ASP A 112 2.10 -17.78 13.40
N LEU A 113 2.26 -16.45 13.30
CA LEU A 113 2.84 -15.64 14.36
C LEU A 113 1.98 -15.62 15.64
N ILE A 114 0.65 -15.55 15.51
CA ILE A 114 -0.26 -15.66 16.66
C ILE A 114 -0.12 -17.03 17.33
N GLU A 115 0.00 -18.08 16.53
CA GLU A 115 0.21 -19.44 17.03
C GLU A 115 1.53 -19.55 17.78
N ILE A 116 2.65 -19.14 17.18
CA ILE A 116 3.98 -19.20 17.78
C ILE A 116 4.05 -18.39 19.08
N LEU A 117 3.51 -17.16 19.08
CA LEU A 117 3.67 -16.25 20.22
C LEU A 117 2.70 -16.54 21.37
N TYR A 118 1.46 -16.93 21.09
CA TYR A 118 0.38 -16.86 22.09
C TYR A 118 -0.37 -18.17 22.32
N THR A 119 -0.71 -18.92 21.25
CA THR A 119 -1.73 -19.99 21.36
C THR A 119 -1.19 -21.41 21.25
N ASN A 120 -0.02 -21.63 20.63
CA ASN A 120 0.56 -22.96 20.50
C ASN A 120 1.19 -23.40 21.82
N GLU A 121 0.92 -24.65 22.23
CA GLU A 121 1.47 -25.23 23.46
C GLU A 121 2.99 -25.42 23.37
N ASP A 122 3.50 -25.70 22.17
CA ASP A 122 4.94 -25.80 21.93
C ASP A 122 5.59 -24.43 21.61
N GLY A 123 4.81 -23.34 21.61
CA GLY A 123 5.28 -21.98 21.33
C GLY A 123 5.72 -21.21 22.59
N PHE A 124 5.84 -19.88 22.47
CA PHE A 124 6.29 -19.03 23.57
C PHE A 124 5.22 -18.80 24.67
N GLN A 125 3.94 -19.05 24.36
CA GLN A 125 2.81 -18.91 25.29
C GLN A 125 2.73 -17.56 26.01
N LEU A 126 3.11 -16.47 25.33
CA LEU A 126 3.07 -15.12 25.87
C LEU A 126 1.61 -14.66 26.02
N TYR A 127 1.39 -13.77 26.99
CA TYR A 127 0.08 -13.14 27.12
C TYR A 127 -0.07 -12.01 26.09
N PRO A 128 -1.09 -12.02 25.22
CA PRO A 128 -1.22 -11.01 24.18
C PRO A 128 -1.60 -9.66 24.80
N PRO A 129 -0.81 -8.60 24.57
CA PRO A 129 -1.04 -7.32 25.22
C PRO A 129 -2.20 -6.54 24.59
N ASP A 130 -2.58 -6.86 23.35
CA ASP A 130 -3.71 -6.26 22.64
C ASP A 130 -4.42 -7.28 21.74
N ARG A 131 -5.69 -7.01 21.43
CA ARG A 131 -6.55 -7.87 20.61
C ARG A 131 -7.22 -7.07 19.49
N THR A 132 -7.43 -7.73 18.36
CA THR A 132 -8.19 -7.19 17.23
C THR A 132 -9.67 -7.01 17.58
N THR A 133 -10.41 -6.27 16.74
CA THR A 133 -11.87 -6.05 16.91
C THR A 133 -12.67 -7.36 16.98
N ASN A 134 -12.17 -8.43 16.36
CA ASN A 134 -12.79 -9.76 16.37
C ASN A 134 -12.38 -10.60 17.60
N GLY A 135 -11.60 -10.03 18.53
CA GLY A 135 -11.16 -10.68 19.77
C GLY A 135 -9.94 -11.59 19.64
N ALA A 136 -9.38 -11.77 18.43
CA ALA A 136 -8.14 -12.52 18.21
C ALA A 136 -6.92 -11.71 18.67
N PRO A 137 -5.85 -12.35 19.20
CA PRO A 137 -4.59 -11.69 19.53
C PRO A 137 -4.03 -10.87 18.37
N SER A 138 -3.43 -9.72 18.67
CA SER A 138 -2.81 -8.86 17.64
C SER A 138 -1.32 -9.15 17.50
N VAL A 139 -0.83 -9.14 16.25
CA VAL A 139 0.59 -9.18 15.88
C VAL A 139 1.01 -7.95 15.07
N SER A 140 0.27 -6.85 15.26
CA SER A 140 0.63 -5.57 14.65
C SER A 140 1.97 -5.06 15.20
N ALA A 141 2.72 -4.31 14.39
CA ALA A 141 4.01 -3.76 14.83
C ALA A 141 3.94 -2.97 16.17
N PRO A 142 2.90 -2.15 16.44
CA PRO A 142 2.72 -1.54 17.76
C PRO A 142 2.56 -2.56 18.91
N THR A 143 1.78 -3.62 18.69
CA THR A 143 1.55 -4.68 19.69
C THR A 143 2.83 -5.44 20.01
N LEU A 144 3.62 -5.79 18.98
CA LEU A 144 4.90 -6.50 19.15
C LEU A 144 5.94 -5.64 19.90
N LYS A 145 5.96 -4.33 19.67
CA LYS A 145 6.82 -3.41 20.44
C LYS A 145 6.42 -3.31 21.90
N LEU A 146 5.13 -3.30 22.20
CA LEU A 146 4.64 -3.30 23.57
C LEU A 146 4.99 -4.61 24.28
N LEU A 147 4.84 -5.74 23.58
CA LEU A 147 5.24 -7.06 24.08
C LEU A 147 6.74 -7.12 24.38
N LEU A 148 7.58 -6.65 23.45
CA LEU A 148 9.03 -6.58 23.66
C LEU A 148 9.38 -5.76 24.91
N LYS A 149 8.77 -4.59 25.06
CA LYS A 149 8.99 -3.73 26.24
C LYS A 149 8.59 -4.43 27.54
N GLN A 150 7.47 -5.15 27.57
CA GLN A 150 7.03 -5.90 28.74
C GLN A 150 8.03 -7.01 29.10
N ILE A 151 8.59 -7.70 28.10
CA ILE A 151 9.62 -8.73 28.30
C ILE A 151 10.90 -8.11 28.84
N GLU A 152 11.35 -6.98 28.29
CA GLU A 152 12.54 -6.26 28.77
C GLU A 152 12.36 -5.82 30.23
N GLU A 153 11.22 -5.22 30.58
CA GLU A 153 10.90 -4.83 31.96
C GLU A 153 10.87 -6.04 32.92
N GLU A 154 10.35 -7.19 32.47
CA GLU A 154 10.33 -8.41 33.27
C GLU A 154 11.74 -8.98 33.47
N LEU A 155 12.57 -9.01 32.42
CA LEU A 155 13.95 -9.48 32.50
C LEU A 155 14.78 -8.61 33.44
N ASP A 156 14.64 -7.28 33.34
CA ASP A 156 15.31 -6.33 34.24
C ASP A 156 14.87 -6.48 35.70
N SER A 157 13.61 -6.86 35.94
CA SER A 157 13.09 -7.10 37.30
C SER A 157 13.60 -8.40 37.93
N ARG A 158 14.08 -9.34 37.11
CA ARG A 158 14.57 -10.66 37.52
C ARG A 158 16.10 -10.74 37.61
N GLY A 159 16.81 -9.81 36.97
CA GLY A 159 18.26 -9.63 37.08
C GLY A 159 18.68 -8.89 38.33
#